data_AF-Q5FK93-F1
#
_entry.id   AF-Q5FK93-F1
#
_cell.length_a   1.000
_cell.length_b   1.000
_cell.length_c   1.000
_cell.angle_alpha   90.00
_cell.angle_beta   90.00
_cell.angle_gamma   90.00
#
_symmetry.space_group_name_H-M   'P 1'
#
loop_
_entity.id
_entity.type
_entity.pdbx_description
1 polymer ?
#
loop_
_entity_poly.entity_id
_entity_poly.type
_entity_poly.pdbx_seq_one_letter_code
_entity_poly.pdbx_strand_id
1 'polypeptide(L)'
;MANVVILGGNGYLGRNITKVWLEIDPKLEFYIVSRSGQNKLVDKRIHNIKVDVTNEKDVAKKRPDTFDYIIDCIGVPEKDPEKFKQINDLPAETMLALARKQKDPVMGFISGRLGPKTFIDGKAQILKELQDSSIKVASVSPNVVYGNGRKDSMTKMVPFLKFMDLFSAKMNPDDVVKDLINQMIKLHNS
;
A
#
# COMPACT_ATOMS: atom_id res chain seq x y z
N MET A 1 -10.26 10.47 16.65
CA MET A 1 -9.47 10.76 15.43
C MET A 1 -9.08 9.42 14.86
N ALA A 2 -9.31 9.21 13.57
CA ALA A 2 -8.94 7.96 12.94
C ALA A 2 -7.47 8.01 12.47
N ASN A 3 -6.77 6.90 12.66
CA ASN A 3 -5.34 6.80 12.32
C ASN A 3 -5.15 5.87 11.12
N VAL A 4 -4.27 6.28 10.20
CA VAL A 4 -3.86 5.49 9.03
C VAL A 4 -2.40 5.09 9.18
N VAL A 5 -2.11 3.80 9.20
CA VAL A 5 -0.74 3.27 9.16
C VAL A 5 -0.40 2.87 7.72
N ILE A 6 0.69 3.40 7.15
CA ILE A 6 1.09 3.07 5.76
C ILE A 6 2.48 2.42 5.76
N LEU A 7 2.53 1.11 5.50
CA LEU A 7 3.76 0.35 5.32
C LEU A 7 4.36 0.67 3.95
N GLY A 8 5.61 1.14 3.93
CA GLY A 8 6.22 1.63 2.71
C GLY A 8 5.65 2.98 2.25
N GLY A 9 5.13 3.79 3.17
CA GLY A 9 4.45 5.05 2.82
C GLY A 9 5.34 6.10 2.14
N ASN A 10 6.67 5.98 2.27
CA ASN A 10 7.64 6.77 1.51
C ASN A 10 7.81 6.33 0.05
N GLY A 11 7.13 5.27 -0.39
CA GLY A 11 7.11 4.84 -1.77
C GLY A 11 6.31 5.79 -2.67
N TYR A 12 6.29 5.47 -3.97
CA TYR A 12 5.48 6.22 -4.94
C TYR A 12 3.98 6.16 -4.61
N LEU A 13 3.42 4.96 -4.38
CA LEU A 13 2.00 4.79 -4.07
C LEU A 13 1.65 5.35 -2.69
N GLY A 14 2.47 5.06 -1.67
CA GLY A 14 2.26 5.56 -0.31
C GLY A 14 2.15 7.09 -0.21
N ARG A 15 3.01 7.82 -0.94
CA ARG A 15 2.90 9.29 -1.03
C ARG A 15 1.63 9.75 -1.72
N ASN A 16 1.22 9.09 -2.80
CA ASN A 16 -0.02 9.45 -3.50
C ASN A 16 -1.25 9.17 -2.63
N ILE A 17 -1.30 8.04 -1.92
CA ILE A 17 -2.35 7.73 -0.94
C ILE A 17 -2.40 8.84 0.11
N THR A 18 -1.26 9.18 0.72
CA THR A 18 -1.20 10.21 1.77
C THR A 18 -1.71 11.55 1.24
N LYS A 19 -1.22 12.00 0.09
CA LYS A 19 -1.63 13.28 -0.52
C LYS A 19 -3.14 13.31 -0.80
N VAL A 20 -3.66 12.29 -1.47
CA VAL A 20 -5.08 12.23 -1.84
C VAL A 20 -5.96 12.11 -0.60
N TRP A 21 -5.58 11.31 0.38
CA TRP A 21 -6.42 11.08 1.55
C TRP A 21 -6.44 12.29 2.50
N LEU A 22 -5.36 13.07 2.58
CA LEU A 22 -5.34 14.36 3.30
C LEU A 22 -6.36 15.37 2.76
N GLU A 23 -6.69 15.30 1.47
CA GLU A 23 -7.70 16.13 0.81
C GLU A 23 -9.14 15.61 1.07
N ILE A 24 -9.30 14.29 1.23
CA ILE A 24 -10.61 13.65 1.44
C ILE A 24 -11.07 13.81 2.89
N ASP A 25 -10.20 13.55 3.86
CA ASP A 25 -10.54 13.68 5.29
C ASP A 25 -9.46 14.49 6.03
N PRO A 26 -9.78 15.75 6.40
CA PRO A 26 -8.81 16.61 7.04
C PRO A 26 -8.45 16.19 8.48
N LYS A 27 -9.19 15.26 9.09
CA LYS A 27 -9.05 14.85 10.51
C LYS A 27 -8.19 13.60 10.70
N LEU A 28 -7.75 12.95 9.62
CA LEU A 28 -6.90 11.77 9.69
C LEU A 28 -5.45 12.11 10.06
N GLU A 29 -4.87 11.26 10.90
CA GLU A 29 -3.44 11.25 11.21
C GLU A 29 -2.78 10.09 10.45
N PHE A 30 -1.64 10.35 9.82
CA PHE A 30 -0.93 9.42 8.95
C PHE A 30 0.40 9.00 9.55
N TYR A 31 0.57 7.71 9.79
CA TYR A 31 1.78 7.12 10.34
C TYR A 31 2.54 6.39 9.23
N ILE A 32 3.57 7.06 8.72
CA ILE A 32 4.32 6.67 7.54
C ILE A 32 5.49 5.79 7.95
N VAL A 33 5.34 4.48 7.75
CA VAL A 33 6.33 3.48 8.14
C VAL A 33 7.28 3.23 6.98
N SER A 34 8.58 3.47 7.18
CA SER A 34 9.59 3.22 6.16
C SER A 34 11.00 3.07 6.72
N ARG A 35 11.87 2.40 5.97
CA ARG A 35 13.29 2.26 6.35
C ARG A 35 14.04 3.59 6.39
N SER A 36 13.72 4.53 5.48
CA SER A 36 14.39 5.84 5.44
C SER A 36 13.94 6.75 6.57
N GLY A 37 12.66 6.70 6.96
CA GLY A 37 12.04 7.70 7.85
C GLY A 37 11.92 9.09 7.23
N GLN A 38 12.31 9.27 5.95
CA GLN A 38 12.39 10.56 5.28
C GLN A 38 11.27 10.69 4.25
N ASN A 39 10.12 11.21 4.67
CA ASN A 39 9.03 11.55 3.75
C ASN A 39 9.28 12.91 3.11
N LYS A 40 8.88 13.04 1.84
CA LYS A 40 8.94 14.31 1.10
C LYS A 40 7.71 15.18 1.34
N LEU A 41 6.62 14.59 1.81
CA LEU A 41 5.41 15.31 2.18
C LEU A 41 5.61 15.96 3.55
N VAL A 42 5.20 17.22 3.68
CA VAL A 42 5.29 18.01 4.91
C VAL A 42 3.87 18.44 5.28
N ASP A 43 3.32 17.86 6.34
CA ASP A 43 2.03 18.21 6.93
C ASP A 43 2.08 17.80 8.42
N LYS A 44 1.46 18.59 9.30
CA LYS A 44 1.45 18.33 10.76
C LYS A 44 0.77 17.00 11.14
N ARG A 45 -0.07 16.47 10.26
CA ARG A 45 -0.79 15.20 10.43
C ARG A 45 0.04 13.98 10.04
N ILE A 46 1.26 14.20 9.49
CA ILE A 46 2.14 13.12 9.03
C ILE A 46 3.21 12.85 10.10
N HIS A 47 3.19 11.63 10.62
CA HIS A 47 4.14 11.10 11.59
C HIS A 47 5.05 10.08 10.91
N ASN A 48 6.35 10.39 10.82
CA ASN A 48 7.32 9.52 10.17
C ASN A 48 7.88 8.48 11.15
N ILE A 49 7.74 7.20 10.81
CA ILE A 49 8.26 6.09 11.61
C ILE A 49 9.40 5.42 10.83
N LYS A 50 10.63 5.59 11.33
CA LYS A 50 11.82 4.93 10.78
C LYS A 50 11.96 3.51 11.34
N VAL A 51 11.67 2.51 10.51
CA VAL A 51 11.75 1.08 10.88
C VAL A 51 11.73 0.20 9.63
N ASP A 52 12.28 -1.01 9.74
CA ASP A 52 12.07 -2.05 8.74
C ASP A 52 10.73 -2.75 8.99
N VAL A 53 9.89 -2.82 7.95
CA VAL A 53 8.55 -3.38 8.07
C VAL A 53 8.57 -4.89 8.30
N THR A 54 9.64 -5.59 7.94
CA THR A 54 9.77 -7.04 8.18
C THR A 54 10.01 -7.35 9.66
N ASN A 55 10.31 -6.34 10.48
CA ASN A 55 10.39 -6.46 11.93
C ASN A 55 9.07 -5.99 12.58
N GLU A 56 8.09 -6.89 12.64
CA GLU A 56 6.75 -6.62 13.21
C GLU A 56 6.82 -6.02 14.62
N LYS A 57 7.72 -6.51 15.48
CA LYS A 57 7.85 -6.05 16.86
C LYS A 57 8.28 -4.58 16.94
N ASP A 58 9.23 -4.19 16.10
CA ASP A 58 9.69 -2.80 16.07
C ASP A 58 8.62 -1.87 15.47
N VAL A 59 7.86 -2.33 14.47
CA VAL A 59 6.73 -1.57 13.94
C VAL A 59 5.66 -1.40 15.01
N ALA A 60 5.27 -2.49 15.70
CA ALA A 60 4.28 -2.49 16.76
C ALA A 60 4.63 -1.51 17.90
N LYS A 61 5.91 -1.40 18.26
CA LYS A 61 6.38 -0.50 19.33
C LYS A 61 6.32 0.98 18.96
N LYS A 62 6.44 1.33 17.67
CA LYS A 62 6.59 2.73 17.21
C LYS A 62 5.32 3.31 16.58
N ARG A 63 4.38 2.45 16.18
CA ARG A 63 3.08 2.85 15.62
C ARG A 63 2.14 3.38 16.72
N PRO A 64 1.05 4.08 16.38
CA PRO A 64 0.08 4.52 17.39
C PRO A 64 -0.57 3.31 18.08
N ASP A 65 -1.02 3.45 19.32
CA ASP A 65 -1.66 2.34 20.04
C ASP A 65 -2.86 1.76 19.28
N THR A 66 -3.67 2.66 18.70
CA THR A 66 -4.85 2.33 17.90
C THR A 66 -4.74 2.86 16.47
N PHE A 67 -5.33 2.12 15.52
CA PHE A 67 -5.58 2.59 14.17
C PHE A 67 -6.80 1.92 13.54
N ASP A 68 -7.40 2.63 12.59
CA ASP A 68 -8.61 2.24 11.86
C ASP A 68 -8.26 1.67 10.49
N TYR A 69 -7.12 2.11 9.94
CA TYR A 69 -6.67 1.75 8.61
C TYR A 69 -5.20 1.34 8.63
N ILE A 70 -4.87 0.27 7.91
CA ILE A 70 -3.49 -0.09 7.61
C ILE A 70 -3.35 -0.47 6.13
N ILE A 71 -2.30 0.02 5.47
CA ILE A 71 -2.07 -0.22 4.04
C ILE A 71 -0.67 -0.77 3.81
N ASP A 72 -0.56 -1.85 3.05
CA ASP A 72 0.70 -2.32 2.49
C ASP A 72 0.94 -1.72 1.09
N CYS A 73 1.92 -0.82 1.00
CA CYS A 73 2.38 -0.22 -0.25
C CYS A 73 3.70 -0.83 -0.76
N ILE A 74 4.12 -1.97 -0.22
CA ILE A 74 5.38 -2.61 -0.54
C ILE A 74 5.15 -3.71 -1.57
N GLY A 75 6.05 -3.74 -2.56
CA GLY A 75 6.07 -4.80 -3.53
C GLY A 75 7.00 -4.51 -4.68
N VAL A 76 7.60 -5.58 -5.19
CA VAL A 76 8.51 -5.56 -6.34
C VAL A 76 8.18 -6.79 -7.20
N PRO A 77 8.16 -6.68 -8.55
CA PRO A 77 7.98 -7.79 -9.47
C PRO A 77 9.19 -8.74 -9.46
N GLU A 78 9.33 -9.49 -8.38
CA GLU A 78 10.41 -10.43 -8.11
C GLU A 78 10.06 -11.85 -8.60
N LYS A 79 11.06 -12.57 -9.11
CA LYS A 79 10.96 -13.94 -9.63
C LYS A 79 11.54 -14.97 -8.66
N ASP A 80 12.56 -14.57 -7.90
CA ASP A 80 13.18 -15.43 -6.90
C ASP A 80 12.23 -15.60 -5.69
N PRO A 81 11.83 -16.83 -5.33
CA PRO A 81 10.84 -17.06 -4.28
C PRO A 81 11.27 -16.53 -2.90
N GLU A 82 12.56 -16.67 -2.54
CA GLU A 82 13.06 -16.20 -1.26
C GLU A 82 13.05 -14.67 -1.19
N LYS A 83 13.50 -13.98 -2.24
CA LYS A 83 13.39 -12.52 -2.31
C LYS A 83 11.93 -12.05 -2.41
N PHE A 84 11.08 -12.80 -3.10
CA PHE A 84 9.66 -12.50 -3.18
C PHE A 84 9.05 -12.51 -1.78
N LYS A 85 9.35 -13.54 -0.99
CA LYS A 85 8.92 -13.64 0.40
C LYS A 85 9.37 -12.45 1.24
N GLN A 86 10.66 -12.10 1.15
CA GLN A 86 11.22 -10.98 1.91
C GLN A 86 10.57 -9.63 1.56
N ILE A 87 10.23 -9.42 0.29
CA ILE A 87 9.79 -8.10 -0.22
C ILE A 87 8.27 -7.98 -0.32
N ASN A 88 7.53 -9.06 -0.54
CA ASN A 88 6.08 -9.03 -0.78
C ASN A 88 5.29 -9.74 0.33
N ASP A 89 5.72 -10.92 0.79
CA ASP A 89 4.98 -11.69 1.79
C ASP A 89 5.14 -11.10 3.20
N LEU A 90 6.38 -10.92 3.68
CA LEU A 90 6.64 -10.45 5.04
C LEU A 90 5.99 -9.09 5.39
N PRO A 91 5.95 -8.09 4.49
CA PRO A 91 5.21 -6.85 4.75
C PRO A 91 3.70 -7.07 4.91
N ALA A 92 3.10 -7.93 4.09
CA ALA A 92 1.67 -8.26 4.17
C ALA A 92 1.35 -9.08 5.43
N GLU A 93 2.21 -10.04 5.78
CA GLU A 93 2.15 -10.77 7.05
C GLU A 93 2.23 -9.81 8.25
N THR A 94 3.12 -8.82 8.19
CA THR A 94 3.24 -7.79 9.22
C THR A 94 1.98 -6.94 9.31
N MET A 95 1.43 -6.50 8.18
CA MET A 95 0.15 -5.78 8.16
C MET A 95 -0.96 -6.57 8.85
N LEU A 96 -1.10 -7.86 8.48
CA LEU A 96 -2.10 -8.74 9.06
C LEU A 96 -1.89 -8.95 10.57
N ALA A 97 -0.65 -9.18 11.00
CA ALA A 97 -0.30 -9.35 12.40
C ALA A 97 -0.63 -8.10 13.24
N LEU A 98 -0.38 -6.90 12.69
CA LEU A 98 -0.72 -5.64 13.35
C LEU A 98 -2.24 -5.41 13.38
N ALA A 99 -2.95 -5.72 12.29
CA ALA A 99 -4.40 -5.55 12.20
C ALA A 99 -5.15 -6.46 13.17
N ARG A 100 -4.71 -7.71 13.38
CA ARG A 100 -5.31 -8.64 14.36
C ARG A 100 -5.32 -8.11 15.80
N LYS A 101 -4.47 -7.14 16.10
CA LYS A 101 -4.36 -6.51 17.43
C LYS A 101 -5.27 -5.29 17.58
N GLN A 102 -6.10 -4.97 16.60
CA GLN A 102 -6.94 -3.77 16.56
C GLN A 102 -8.42 -4.13 16.59
N LYS A 103 -9.25 -3.19 17.03
CA LYS A 103 -10.70 -3.32 16.97
C LYS A 103 -11.18 -2.90 15.58
N ASP A 104 -11.71 -3.85 14.83
CA ASP A 104 -12.35 -3.65 13.52
C ASP A 104 -11.56 -2.81 12.48
N PRO A 105 -10.23 -3.03 12.31
CA PRO A 105 -9.47 -2.27 11.32
C PRO A 105 -9.87 -2.65 9.89
N VAL A 106 -9.55 -1.77 8.94
CA VAL A 106 -9.63 -2.05 7.51
C VAL A 106 -8.21 -2.12 6.93
N MET A 107 -7.89 -3.24 6.27
CA MET A 107 -6.65 -3.42 5.54
C MET A 107 -6.81 -2.94 4.09
N GLY A 108 -5.82 -2.21 3.58
CA GLY A 108 -5.71 -1.84 2.18
C GLY A 108 -4.56 -2.57 1.51
N PHE A 109 -4.82 -3.22 0.38
CA PHE A 109 -3.80 -3.95 -0.36
C PHE A 109 -3.77 -3.57 -1.84
N ILE A 110 -2.56 -3.36 -2.36
CA ILE A 110 -2.33 -3.10 -3.79
C ILE A 110 -1.66 -4.33 -4.39
N SER A 111 -2.41 -5.07 -5.20
CA SER A 111 -1.86 -6.12 -6.03
C SER A 111 -1.39 -5.55 -7.37
N GLY A 112 -1.06 -6.42 -8.33
CA GLY A 112 -0.73 -6.01 -9.69
C GLY A 112 -1.25 -7.04 -10.69
N ARG A 113 -1.71 -6.57 -11.85
CA ARG A 113 -2.18 -7.44 -12.96
C ARG A 113 -1.12 -7.71 -14.02
N LEU A 114 0.02 -7.02 -13.95
CA LEU A 114 1.12 -7.16 -14.90
C LEU A 114 2.43 -7.42 -14.16
N GLY A 115 3.20 -8.38 -14.63
CA GLY A 115 4.48 -8.77 -14.07
C GLY A 115 4.81 -10.23 -14.39
N PRO A 116 5.94 -10.76 -13.90
CA PRO A 116 6.22 -12.19 -13.94
C PRO A 116 5.07 -13.00 -13.32
N LYS A 117 4.83 -14.22 -13.81
CA LYS A 117 3.76 -15.09 -13.29
C LYS A 117 3.86 -15.28 -11.77
N THR A 118 5.08 -15.50 -11.27
CA THR A 118 5.38 -15.60 -9.83
C THR A 118 4.88 -14.39 -9.02
N PHE A 119 5.02 -13.19 -9.58
CA PHE A 119 4.57 -11.96 -8.92
C PHE A 119 3.05 -11.86 -8.90
N ILE A 120 2.39 -12.16 -10.02
CA ILE A 120 0.92 -12.10 -10.12
C ILE A 120 0.30 -13.16 -9.21
N ASP A 121 0.75 -14.40 -9.31
CA ASP A 121 0.26 -15.51 -8.49
C ASP A 121 0.51 -15.24 -7.00
N GLY A 122 1.72 -14.79 -6.64
CA GLY A 122 2.08 -14.51 -5.25
C GLY A 122 1.25 -13.37 -4.67
N LYS A 123 1.07 -12.26 -5.40
CA LYS A 123 0.17 -11.16 -4.96
C LYS A 123 -1.28 -11.62 -4.82
N ALA A 124 -1.76 -12.52 -5.69
CA ALA A 124 -3.10 -13.09 -5.58
C ALA A 124 -3.23 -14.00 -4.35
N GLN A 125 -2.20 -14.78 -4.05
CA GLN A 125 -2.15 -15.62 -2.85
C GLN A 125 -2.17 -14.78 -1.57
N ILE A 126 -1.33 -13.73 -1.48
CA ILE A 126 -1.36 -12.79 -0.34
C ILE A 126 -2.76 -12.20 -0.16
N LEU A 127 -3.39 -11.70 -1.24
CA LEU A 127 -4.72 -11.12 -1.15
C LEU A 127 -5.75 -12.12 -0.61
N LYS A 128 -5.69 -13.37 -1.07
CA LYS A 128 -6.55 -14.45 -0.58
C LYS A 128 -6.33 -14.67 0.92
N GLU A 129 -5.08 -14.76 1.37
CA GLU A 129 -4.76 -14.93 2.80
C GLU A 129 -5.26 -13.76 3.67
N LEU A 130 -5.20 -12.53 3.16
CA LEU A 130 -5.77 -11.35 3.83
C LEU A 130 -7.30 -11.44 3.90
N GLN A 131 -7.97 -11.85 2.82
CA GLN A 131 -9.43 -12.00 2.77
C GLN A 131 -9.94 -13.13 3.67
N ASP A 132 -9.17 -14.21 3.80
CA ASP A 132 -9.47 -15.35 4.67
C ASP A 132 -9.30 -15.02 6.18
N SER A 133 -8.78 -13.83 6.52
CA SER A 133 -8.44 -13.45 7.90
C SER A 133 -9.59 -12.95 8.79
N SER A 134 -10.82 -12.87 8.26
CA SER A 134 -12.01 -12.22 8.87
C SER A 134 -11.92 -10.70 9.07
N ILE A 135 -10.75 -10.08 8.83
CA ILE A 135 -10.57 -8.63 8.85
C ILE A 135 -11.00 -8.05 7.51
N LYS A 136 -11.63 -6.87 7.52
CA LYS A 136 -12.09 -6.19 6.30
C LYS A 136 -10.90 -5.82 5.41
N VAL A 137 -10.99 -6.12 4.12
CA VAL A 137 -9.93 -5.85 3.14
C VAL A 137 -10.48 -5.09 1.94
N ALA A 138 -9.92 -3.92 1.68
CA ALA A 138 -10.02 -3.22 0.41
C ALA A 138 -8.83 -3.60 -0.47
N SER A 139 -9.05 -3.79 -1.76
CA SER A 139 -7.96 -4.10 -2.68
C SER A 139 -8.15 -3.53 -4.07
N VAL A 140 -7.05 -3.11 -4.68
CA VAL A 140 -6.99 -2.67 -6.07
C VAL A 140 -5.93 -3.45 -6.81
N SER A 141 -6.18 -3.72 -8.09
CA SER A 141 -5.29 -4.49 -8.96
C SER A 141 -5.01 -3.70 -10.25
N PRO A 142 -4.16 -2.68 -10.20
CA PRO A 142 -3.80 -1.93 -11.40
C PRO A 142 -2.97 -2.79 -12.38
N ASN A 143 -3.07 -2.49 -13.67
CA ASN A 143 -2.19 -3.07 -14.70
C ASN A 143 -0.78 -2.49 -14.55
N VAL A 144 -0.67 -1.16 -14.65
CA VAL A 144 0.54 -0.38 -14.39
C VAL A 144 0.09 0.93 -13.77
N VAL A 145 0.80 1.44 -12.76
CA VAL A 145 0.55 2.78 -12.21
C VAL A 145 1.66 3.71 -12.68
N TYR A 146 1.33 4.74 -13.46
CA TYR A 146 2.29 5.65 -14.06
C TYR A 146 1.77 7.09 -14.07
N GLY A 147 2.62 8.04 -13.67
CA GLY A 147 2.24 9.44 -13.47
C GLY A 147 3.06 10.08 -12.35
N ASN A 148 2.72 11.31 -11.97
CA ASN A 148 3.24 12.05 -10.80
C ASN A 148 4.77 11.97 -10.60
N GLY A 149 5.53 12.10 -11.69
CA GLY A 149 7.00 12.17 -11.64
C GLY A 149 7.71 10.83 -11.39
N ARG A 150 7.07 9.68 -11.65
CA ARG A 150 7.72 8.36 -11.60
C ARG A 150 8.88 8.27 -12.61
N LYS A 151 10.09 8.02 -12.10
CA LYS A 151 11.34 7.87 -12.87
C LYS A 151 12.02 6.55 -12.53
N ASP A 152 11.49 5.44 -13.01
CA ASP A 152 12.08 4.11 -12.81
C ASP A 152 12.09 3.31 -14.13
N SER A 153 12.46 2.03 -14.06
CA SER A 153 12.48 1.15 -15.25
C SER A 153 11.12 1.06 -15.95
N MET A 154 10.00 1.27 -15.23
CA MET A 154 8.66 1.29 -15.83
C MET A 154 8.48 2.50 -16.76
N THR A 155 9.14 3.63 -16.48
CA THR A 155 9.12 4.82 -17.36
C THR A 155 9.59 4.48 -18.79
N LYS A 156 10.52 3.51 -18.94
CA LYS A 156 11.01 3.07 -20.25
C LYS A 156 10.02 2.19 -21.01
N MET A 157 9.07 1.55 -20.34
CA MET A 157 8.06 0.68 -20.95
C MET A 157 6.77 1.41 -21.33
N VAL A 158 6.58 2.65 -20.85
CA VAL A 158 5.40 3.48 -21.13
C VAL A 158 5.14 3.70 -22.61
N PRO A 159 6.14 4.00 -23.47
CA PRO A 159 5.90 4.17 -24.91
C PRO A 159 5.37 2.88 -25.57
N PHE A 160 5.89 1.72 -25.15
CA PHE A 160 5.46 0.41 -25.65
C PHE A 160 4.04 0.05 -25.18
N LEU A 161 3.70 0.32 -23.92
CA LEU A 161 2.35 0.09 -23.39
C LEU A 161 1.30 0.98 -24.05
N LYS A 162 1.67 2.23 -24.42
CA LYS A 162 0.82 3.12 -25.23
C LYS A 162 0.56 2.56 -26.62
N PHE A 163 1.61 2.05 -27.28
CA PHE A 163 1.50 1.45 -28.60
C PHE A 163 0.59 0.22 -28.63
N MET A 164 0.58 -0.58 -27.56
CA MET A 164 -0.26 -1.77 -27.43
C MET A 164 -1.71 -1.52 -26.98
N ASP A 165 -2.14 -0.27 -26.83
CA ASP A 165 -3.46 0.11 -26.30
C ASP A 165 -3.79 -0.49 -24.91
N LEU A 166 -2.76 -0.93 -24.18
CA LEU A 166 -2.85 -1.37 -22.78
C LEU A 166 -2.93 -0.16 -21.82
N PHE A 167 -3.04 1.04 -22.38
CA PHE A 167 -3.07 2.31 -21.68
C PHE A 167 -4.50 2.67 -21.27
N SER A 168 -4.91 2.30 -20.06
CA SER A 168 -6.25 2.64 -19.53
C SER A 168 -6.19 3.82 -18.55
N ALA A 169 -7.32 4.53 -18.37
CA ALA A 169 -7.47 5.58 -17.35
C ALA A 169 -7.13 5.07 -15.92
N LYS A 170 -7.21 3.75 -15.68
CA LYS A 170 -6.84 3.06 -14.43
C LYS A 170 -5.31 2.96 -14.18
N MET A 171 -4.51 3.78 -14.85
CA MET A 171 -3.06 3.86 -14.64
C MET A 171 -2.62 5.14 -13.94
N ASN A 172 -3.50 6.14 -13.84
CA ASN A 172 -3.25 7.32 -13.04
C ASN A 172 -3.14 6.92 -11.56
N PRO A 173 -2.03 7.25 -10.87
CA PRO A 173 -1.89 6.97 -9.44
C PRO A 173 -3.05 7.50 -8.62
N ASP A 174 -3.54 8.70 -8.91
CA ASP A 174 -4.58 9.35 -8.10
C ASP A 174 -5.90 8.56 -8.17
N ASP A 175 -6.25 8.05 -9.35
CA ASP A 175 -7.49 7.27 -9.53
C ASP A 175 -7.40 5.90 -8.84
N VAL A 176 -6.23 5.24 -8.93
CA VAL A 176 -5.98 3.96 -8.26
C VAL A 176 -6.04 4.11 -6.74
N VAL A 177 -5.42 5.15 -6.19
CA VAL A 177 -5.42 5.36 -4.74
C VAL A 177 -6.78 5.86 -4.24
N LYS A 178 -7.50 6.67 -5.03
CA LYS A 178 -8.88 7.09 -4.70
C LYS A 178 -9.83 5.88 -4.63
N ASP A 179 -9.73 4.95 -5.58
CA ASP A 179 -10.53 3.72 -5.55
C ASP A 179 -10.25 2.90 -4.27
N LEU A 180 -8.97 2.69 -3.94
CA LEU A 180 -8.59 2.02 -2.70
C LEU A 180 -9.14 2.74 -1.46
N ILE A 181 -8.93 4.05 -1.35
CA ILE A 181 -9.38 4.87 -0.21
C ILE A 181 -10.90 4.80 -0.06
N ASN A 182 -11.66 4.95 -1.15
CA ASN A 182 -13.12 4.91 -1.11
C ASN A 182 -13.64 3.54 -0.67
N GLN A 183 -13.02 2.45 -1.13
CA GLN A 183 -13.34 1.10 -0.65
C GLN A 183 -13.06 0.96 0.84
N MET A 184 -11.91 1.47 1.33
CA MET A 184 -11.56 1.40 2.74
C MET A 184 -12.54 2.18 3.62
N ILE A 185 -12.92 3.40 3.22
CA ILE A 185 -13.92 4.22 3.93
C ILE A 185 -15.27 3.50 3.96
N LYS A 186 -15.71 2.94 2.83
CA LYS A 186 -16.98 2.19 2.75
C LYS A 186 -17.00 1.00 3.71
N LEU A 187 -15.92 0.22 3.75
CA LEU A 187 -15.80 -0.94 4.65
C LEU A 187 -15.74 -0.54 6.12
N HIS A 188 -15.09 0.58 6.45
CA HIS A 188 -15.04 1.05 7.83
C HIS A 188 -16.42 1.43 8.36
N ASN A 189 -17.27 2.01 7.48
CA ASN A 189 -18.62 2.45 7.84
C ASN A 189 -19.71 1.36 7.76
N SER A 190 -19.38 0.14 7.32
CA SER A 190 -20.30 -1.01 7.25
C SER A 190 -20.20 -1.90 8.47
#